data_AF-A0A1T4TLP6-F1
#
_entry.id   AF-A0A1T4TLP6-F1
#
_cell.length_a   1.000
_cell.length_b   1.000
_cell.length_c   1.000
_cell.angle_alpha   90.00
_cell.angle_beta   90.00
_cell.angle_gamma   90.00
#
_symmetry.space_group_name_H-M   'P 1'
#
loop_
_entity.id
_entity.type
_entity.pdbx_description
1 polymer ?
#
loop_
_entity_poly.entity_id
_entity_poly.type
_entity_poly.pdbx_seq_one_letter_code
_entity_poly.pdbx_strand_id
1 'polypeptide(L)'
;MRLNQNTPEERLREEQLYKQISYEVQKGYKRDGLWLKAMSDCGNNNDKAKSLYVKLRFQSIIDEQIIERKKQIKDKIAKDSHLTIIDYIIIFSIALLILIIGVIVVMI
;
A
#
# COMPACT_ATOMS: atom_id res chain seq x y z
N MET A 1 32.65 10.31 9.79
CA MET A 1 31.21 10.58 9.58
C MET A 1 30.78 9.82 8.32
N ARG A 2 30.00 8.74 8.45
CA ARG A 2 29.45 8.03 7.26
C ARG A 2 28.24 8.83 6.80
N LEU A 3 28.33 9.49 5.64
CA LEU A 3 27.19 10.15 5.04
C LEU A 3 26.16 9.08 4.67
N ASN A 4 24.92 9.29 5.11
CA ASN A 4 23.79 8.45 4.75
C ASN A 4 23.71 8.36 3.21
N GLN A 5 23.76 7.14 2.68
CA GLN A 5 23.81 6.86 1.23
C GLN A 5 22.45 7.11 0.53
N ASN A 6 21.41 7.48 1.27
CA ASN A 6 20.07 7.76 0.77
C ASN A 6 20.04 8.97 -0.17
N THR A 7 19.13 8.97 -1.15
CA THR A 7 18.92 10.12 -2.06
C THR A 7 18.37 11.34 -1.29
N PRO A 8 18.49 12.57 -1.80
CA PRO A 8 17.88 13.75 -1.17
C PRO A 8 16.38 13.57 -0.90
N GLU A 9 15.65 12.94 -1.81
CA GLU A 9 14.22 12.67 -1.69
C GLU A 9 13.93 11.66 -0.58
N GLU A 10 14.76 10.61 -0.45
CA GLU A 10 14.65 9.64 0.63
C GLU A 10 14.88 10.27 2.00
N ARG A 11 15.89 11.13 2.13
CA ARG A 11 16.16 11.86 3.39
C ARG A 11 15.01 12.79 3.76
N LEU A 12 14.41 13.47 2.77
CA LEU A 12 13.26 14.32 3.01
C LEU A 12 12.03 13.51 3.46
N ARG A 13 11.76 12.37 2.82
CA ARG A 13 10.68 11.46 3.23
C ARG A 13 10.90 10.92 4.64
N GLU A 14 12.14 10.54 4.96
CA GLU A 14 12.50 10.06 6.28
C GLU A 14 12.29 11.14 7.36
N GLU A 15 12.70 12.38 7.11
CA GLU A 15 12.46 13.52 8.01
C GLU A 15 10.96 13.76 8.23
N GLN A 16 10.16 13.75 7.15
CA GLN A 16 8.71 13.92 7.25
C GLN A 16 8.05 12.83 8.10
N LEU A 17 8.53 11.60 7.99
CA LEU A 17 8.05 10.49 8.80
C LEU A 17 8.39 10.69 10.29
N TYR A 18 9.62 11.08 10.61
CA TYR A 18 10.00 11.43 11.98
C TYR A 18 9.20 12.61 12.51
N LYS A 19 8.93 13.62 11.68
CA LYS A 19 8.08 14.76 12.04
C LYS A 19 6.66 14.30 12.40
N GLN A 20 6.05 13.42 11.60
CA GLN A 20 4.75 12.83 11.92
C GLN A 20 4.77 12.11 13.28
N ILE A 21 5.75 11.24 13.50
CA ILE A 21 5.89 10.50 14.76
C ILE A 21 6.12 11.44 15.94
N SER A 22 6.87 12.54 15.74
CA SER A 22 7.10 13.53 16.79
C SER A 22 5.78 14.16 17.27
N TYR A 23 4.84 14.42 16.37
CA TYR A 23 3.52 14.93 16.74
C TYR A 23 2.69 13.88 17.49
N GLU A 24 2.75 12.60 17.11
CA GLU A 24 2.12 11.49 17.85
C GLU A 24 2.61 11.46 19.30
N VAL A 25 3.93 11.50 19.49
CA VAL A 25 4.55 11.44 20.83
C VAL A 25 4.21 12.68 21.66
N GLN A 26 4.30 13.88 21.08
CA GLN A 26 4.04 15.14 21.79
C GLN A 26 2.58 15.30 22.20
N LYS A 27 1.63 14.96 21.31
CA LYS A 27 0.19 15.09 21.58
C LYS A 27 -0.37 13.94 22.41
N GLY A 28 0.42 12.90 22.65
CA GLY A 28 0.02 11.75 23.44
C GLY A 28 -0.74 10.67 22.67
N TYR A 29 -1.14 10.92 21.42
CA TYR A 29 -1.77 9.94 20.53
C TYR A 29 -0.75 8.88 20.12
N LYS A 30 -0.86 7.66 20.65
CA LYS A 30 0.05 6.55 20.34
C LYS A 30 -0.73 5.35 19.87
N ARG A 31 -0.09 4.50 19.05
CA ARG A 31 -0.60 3.15 18.76
C ARG A 31 -0.45 2.29 20.01
N ASP A 32 -1.54 2.02 20.71
CA ASP A 32 -1.54 1.33 22.01
C ASP A 32 -0.71 0.03 22.02
N GLY A 33 -0.85 -0.82 20.99
CA GLY A 33 -0.08 -2.06 20.89
C GLY A 33 1.43 -1.85 20.75
N LEU A 34 1.87 -0.87 19.95
CA LEU A 34 3.29 -0.55 19.80
C LEU A 34 3.85 0.17 21.03
N TRP A 35 3.02 1.01 21.65
CA TRP A 35 3.37 1.69 22.89
C TRP A 35 3.55 0.70 24.03
N LEU A 36 2.59 -0.22 24.22
CA LEU A 36 2.67 -1.25 25.26
C LEU A 36 3.89 -2.16 25.05
N LYS A 37 4.18 -2.53 23.80
CA LYS A 37 5.40 -3.26 23.46
C LYS A 37 6.65 -2.48 23.89
N ALA A 38 6.74 -1.20 23.52
CA ALA A 38 7.87 -0.36 23.90
C ALA A 38 8.02 -0.22 25.43
N MET A 39 6.90 -0.08 26.15
CA MET A 39 6.86 0.00 27.61
C MET A 39 7.30 -1.31 28.29
N SER A 40 6.84 -2.46 27.79
CA SER A 40 7.23 -3.78 28.27
C SER A 40 8.74 -3.99 28.11
N ASP A 41 9.27 -3.69 26.92
CA ASP A 41 10.69 -3.88 26.59
C ASP A 41 11.61 -2.93 27.38
N CYS A 42 11.07 -1.80 27.86
CA CYS A 42 11.80 -0.79 28.62
C CYS A 42 11.57 -0.86 30.13
N GLY A 43 10.88 -1.89 30.64
CA GLY A 43 10.61 -2.05 32.07
C GLY A 43 9.84 -0.87 32.66
N ASN A 44 8.83 -0.37 31.94
CA ASN A 44 8.02 0.79 32.32
C ASN A 44 8.79 2.13 32.42
N ASN A 45 10.02 2.20 31.90
CA ASN A 45 10.74 3.46 31.79
C ASN A 45 10.21 4.28 30.59
N ASN A 46 9.46 5.34 30.89
CA ASN A 46 8.81 6.17 29.88
C ASN A 46 9.76 6.78 28.84
N ASP A 47 10.95 7.24 29.23
CA ASP A 47 11.84 7.92 28.28
C ASP A 47 12.51 6.92 27.34
N LYS A 48 12.92 5.76 27.85
CA LYS A 48 13.39 4.65 27.02
C LYS A 48 12.28 4.14 26.08
N ALA A 49 11.05 4.03 26.60
CA ALA A 49 9.90 3.58 25.83
C ALA A 49 9.53 4.57 24.72
N LYS A 50 9.62 5.89 24.94
CA LYS A 50 9.45 6.89 23.87
C LYS A 50 10.46 6.69 22.75
N SER A 51 11.74 6.54 23.07
CA SER A 51 12.78 6.29 22.07
C SER A 51 12.54 4.99 21.29
N LEU A 52 12.16 3.91 21.99
CA LEU A 52 11.86 2.64 21.35
C LEU A 52 10.59 2.71 20.50
N TYR A 53 9.55 3.40 20.97
CA TYR A 53 8.31 3.64 20.23
C TYR A 53 8.58 4.33 18.90
N VAL A 54 9.43 5.36 18.86
CA VAL A 54 9.78 6.06 17.62
C VAL A 54 10.33 5.09 16.57
N LYS A 55 11.24 4.19 16.96
CA LYS A 55 11.81 3.17 16.07
C LYS A 55 10.75 2.18 15.58
N LEU A 56 9.92 1.67 16.49
CA LEU A 56 8.85 0.73 16.15
C LEU A 56 7.80 1.37 15.23
N ARG A 57 7.45 2.62 15.49
CA ARG A 57 6.45 3.34 14.73
C ARG A 57 6.94 3.71 13.33
N PHE A 58 8.20 4.08 13.20
CA PHE A 58 8.85 4.31 11.91
C PHE A 58 8.73 3.08 11.00
N GLN A 59 9.11 1.90 11.51
CA GLN A 59 8.98 0.65 10.76
C GLN A 59 7.52 0.32 10.44
N SER A 60 6.62 0.48 11.43
CA SER A 60 5.19 0.23 11.25
C SER A 60 4.59 1.07 10.12
N ILE A 61 4.96 2.34 9.97
CA ILE A 61 4.43 3.19 8.90
C ILE A 61 4.96 2.74 7.53
N ILE A 62 6.24 2.35 7.44
CA ILE A 62 6.81 1.78 6.21
C ILE A 62 6.06 0.49 5.82
N ASP A 63 5.82 -0.39 6.79
CA ASP A 63 5.11 -1.65 6.56
C ASP A 63 3.67 -1.40 6.12
N GLU A 64 2.96 -0.46 6.76
CA GLU A 64 1.61 -0.02 6.38
C GLU A 64 1.59 0.46 4.91
N GLN A 65 2.54 1.30 4.50
CA GLN A 65 2.66 1.79 3.12
C GLN A 65 2.94 0.67 2.11
N ILE A 66 3.79 -0.30 2.47
CA ILE A 66 4.10 -1.46 1.62
C ILE A 66 2.85 -2.33 1.42
N ILE A 67 2.12 -2.61 2.50
CA ILE A 67 0.88 -3.40 2.46
C ILE A 67 -0.16 -2.70 1.58
N GLU A 68 -0.34 -1.39 1.76
CA GLU A 68 -1.29 -0.62 0.97
C GLU A 68 -0.93 -0.62 -0.51
N ARG A 69 0.35 -0.41 -0.85
CA ARG A 69 0.83 -0.50 -2.25
C ARG A 69 0.57 -1.89 -2.85
N LYS A 70 0.85 -2.96 -2.11
CA LYS A 70 0.58 -4.34 -2.56
C LYS A 70 -0.90 -4.56 -2.83
N LYS A 71 -1.77 -4.06 -1.95
CA LYS A 71 -3.23 -4.13 -2.14
C LYS A 71 -3.66 -3.38 -3.41
N GLN A 72 -3.19 -2.15 -3.60
CA GLN A 72 -3.49 -1.37 -4.79
C GLN A 72 -3.04 -2.05 -6.10
N ILE A 73 -1.86 -2.68 -6.10
CA ILE A 73 -1.38 -3.46 -7.25
C ILE A 73 -2.30 -4.66 -7.51
N LYS A 74 -2.64 -5.42 -6.46
CA LYS A 74 -3.54 -6.58 -6.58
C LYS A 74 -4.91 -6.17 -7.13
N ASP A 75 -5.46 -5.07 -6.63
CA ASP A 75 -6.76 -4.55 -7.06
C ASP A 75 -6.70 -4.08 -8.52
N LYS A 76 -5.60 -3.44 -8.95
CA LYS A 76 -5.36 -3.09 -10.37
C LYS A 76 -5.29 -4.34 -11.25
N ILE A 77 -4.53 -5.36 -10.85
CA ILE A 77 -4.41 -6.63 -11.61
C ILE A 77 -5.78 -7.32 -11.73
N ALA A 78 -6.54 -7.39 -10.63
CA ALA A 78 -7.86 -8.00 -10.65
C ALA A 78 -8.83 -7.25 -11.59
N LYS A 79 -8.80 -5.92 -11.56
CA LYS A 79 -9.62 -5.08 -12.44
C LYS A 79 -9.23 -5.23 -13.91
N ASP A 80 -7.93 -5.25 -14.22
CA ASP A 80 -7.41 -5.42 -15.58
C ASP A 80 -7.76 -6.80 -16.15
N SER A 81 -7.68 -7.84 -15.31
CA SER A 81 -8.12 -9.20 -15.66
C SER A 81 -9.62 -9.26 -16.00
N HIS A 82 -10.46 -8.54 -15.25
CA HIS A 82 -11.89 -8.49 -15.54
C HIS A 82 -12.20 -7.72 -16.83
N LEU A 83 -11.42 -6.69 -17.16
CA LEU A 83 -11.61 -5.90 -18.38
C LEU A 83 -11.28 -6.73 -19.64
N THR A 84 -10.17 -7.48 -19.60
CA THR A 84 -9.77 -8.35 -20.72
C THR A 84 -10.78 -9.47 -21.03
N ILE A 85 -11.45 -10.02 -20.01
CA ILE A 85 -12.52 -11.03 -20.21
C ILE A 85 -13.74 -10.39 -20.90
N ILE A 86 -14.12 -9.17 -20.53
CA ILE A 86 -15.24 -8.45 -21.15
C ILE A 86 -14.93 -8.21 -22.63
N ASP A 87 -13.72 -7.74 -22.96
CA ASP A 87 -13.33 -7.49 -24.35
C ASP A 87 -13.41 -8.76 -25.20
N TYR A 88 -12.98 -9.92 -24.66
CA TYR A 88 -13.10 -11.20 -25.34
C TYR A 88 -14.56 -11.61 -25.59
N ILE A 89 -15.44 -11.45 -24.60
CA ILE A 89 -16.87 -11.77 -24.72
C ILE A 89 -17.54 -10.89 -25.79
N ILE A 90 -17.23 -9.60 -25.82
CA ILE A 90 -17.76 -8.66 -26.81
C ILE A 90 -17.32 -9.07 -28.22
N ILE A 91 -16.02 -9.30 -28.44
CA ILE A 91 -15.50 -9.71 -29.75
C ILE A 91 -16.17 -11.00 -30.23
N PHE A 92 -16.31 -11.99 -29.34
CA PHE A 92 -16.97 -13.26 -29.67
C PHE A 92 -18.44 -13.06 -30.07
N SER A 93 -19.19 -12.23 -29.34
CA SER A 93 -20.60 -11.94 -29.64
C SER A 93 -20.78 -11.27 -31.01
N ILE A 94 -19.89 -10.34 -31.36
CA ILE A 94 -19.90 -9.65 -32.67
C ILE A 94 -19.60 -10.66 -33.79
N ALA A 95 -18.59 -11.51 -33.61
CA ALA A 95 -18.23 -12.53 -34.59
C ALA A 95 -19.40 -13.51 -34.85
N LEU A 96 -20.12 -13.92 -33.80
CA LEU A 96 -21.30 -14.78 -33.93
C LEU A 96 -22.43 -14.09 -34.70
N LEU A 97 -22.68 -12.81 -34.44
CA LEU A 97 -23.71 -12.04 -35.14
C LEU A 97 -23.41 -11.92 -36.64
N ILE A 98 -22.15 -11.67 -36.99
CA ILE A 98 -21.69 -11.61 -38.39
C ILE A 98 -21.87 -12.96 -39.08
N LEU A 99 -21.55 -14.07 -38.40
CA LEU A 99 -21.73 -15.43 -38.92
C LEU A 99 -23.21 -15.70 -39.25
N ILE A 100 -24.12 -15.37 -38.34
CA ILE A 100 -25.56 -15.57 -38.51
C ILE A 100 -26.08 -14.76 -39.71
N ILE A 101 -25.68 -13.49 -39.83
CA ILE A 101 -26.07 -12.64 -40.96
C ILE A 101 -25.58 -13.23 -42.29
N GLY A 102 -24.34 -13.72 -42.33
CA GLY A 102 -23.78 -14.35 -43.54
C GLY A 102 -24.58 -15.56 -44.00
N VAL A 103 -25.01 -16.42 -43.07
CA VAL A 103 -25.84 -17.59 -43.40
C VAL A 103 -27.20 -17.17 -43.95
N ILE A 104 -27.85 -16.15 -43.35
CA ILE A 104 -29.15 -15.65 -43.82
C ILE A 104 -29.05 -15.09 -45.23
N VAL A 105 -28.01 -14.30 -45.53
CA VAL A 105 -27.78 -13.72 -46.87
C VAL A 105 -27.57 -14.79 -47.92
N VAL A 106 -26.88 -15.89 -47.59
CA VAL A 106 -26.64 -17.00 -48.54
C VAL A 106 -27.92 -17.81 -48.81
N MET A 107 -28.88 -17.83 -47.88
CA MET A 107 -30.14 -18.57 -48.03
C MET A 107 -31.24 -17.80 -48.79
N ILE A 108 -31.08 -16.49 -49.02
CA ILE A 108 -32.00 -15.63 -49.78
C ILE A 108 -31.57 -15.57 -51.24
#